data_AF-A0AAE3DM31-F1
#
_entry.id   AF-A0AAE3DM31-F1
#
_cell.length_a   1.000
_cell.length_b   1.000
_cell.length_c   1.000
_cell.angle_alpha   90.00
_cell.angle_beta   90.00
_cell.angle_gamma   90.00
#
_symmetry.space_group_name_H-M   'P 1'
#
loop_
_entity.id
_entity.type
_entity.pdbx_description
1 polymer ?
#
loop_
_entity_poly.entity_id
_entity_poly.type
_entity_poly.pdbx_seq_one_letter_code
_entity_poly.pdbx_strand_id
1 'polypeptide(L)'
;MVSEEELALIRERMDEAGVRNLGAYVRKMALNGYVLHVDLSDVRELVSLQRRCSNNLNQVAIQANTYGGIYPEEIKALQRDYETLWGPLSDLLKKLSAVVEL
;
A
#
# COMPACT_ATOMS: atom_id res chain seq x y z
N MET A 1 25.23 25.78 -19.57
CA MET A 1 23.81 26.22 -19.65
C MET A 1 22.99 25.01 -20.03
N VAL A 2 21.77 24.88 -19.47
CA VAL A 2 20.84 23.79 -19.81
C VAL A 2 20.23 24.11 -21.18
N SER A 3 20.23 23.16 -22.10
CA SER A 3 19.59 23.32 -23.41
C SER A 3 18.06 23.34 -23.30
N GLU A 4 17.37 23.80 -24.35
CA GLU A 4 15.90 23.76 -24.37
C GLU A 4 15.35 22.32 -24.30
N GLU A 5 16.05 21.37 -24.93
CA GLU A 5 15.73 19.94 -24.90
C GLU A 5 15.89 19.37 -23.49
N GLU A 6 16.98 19.70 -22.80
CA GLU A 6 17.21 19.28 -21.41
C GLU A 6 16.17 19.89 -20.46
N LEU A 7 15.79 21.16 -20.69
CA LEU A 7 14.76 21.82 -19.89
C LEU A 7 13.38 21.19 -20.09
N ALA A 8 13.04 20.79 -21.33
CA ALA A 8 11.80 20.09 -21.64
C ALA A 8 11.75 18.72 -20.94
N LEU A 9 12.84 17.96 -21.00
CA LEU A 9 12.95 16.67 -20.32
C LEU A 9 12.85 16.82 -18.80
N ILE A 10 13.48 17.84 -18.21
CA ILE A 10 13.36 18.12 -16.77
C ILE A 10 11.90 18.41 -16.39
N ARG A 11 11.15 19.14 -17.22
CA ARG A 11 9.73 19.42 -16.95
C ARG A 11 8.86 18.18 -17.03
N GLU A 12 9.10 17.30 -18.00
CA GLU A 12 8.42 16.01 -18.09
C GLU A 12 8.65 15.16 -16.83
N ARG A 13 9.91 15.03 -16.39
CA ARG A 13 10.26 14.31 -15.16
C ARG A 13 9.70 14.96 -13.90
N MET A 14 9.60 16.28 -13.89
CA MET A 14 8.93 17.03 -12.83
C MET A 14 7.45 16.67 -12.73
N ASP A 15 6.75 16.56 -13.86
CA ASP A 15 5.34 16.19 -13.92
C ASP A 15 5.13 14.74 -13.48
N GLU A 16 5.97 13.81 -13.94
CA GLU A 16 5.99 12.40 -13.47
C GLU A 16 6.20 12.31 -11.95
N ALA A 17 7.08 13.14 -11.40
CA ALA A 17 7.36 13.22 -9.97
C ALA A 17 6.29 13.98 -9.17
N GLY A 18 5.32 14.62 -9.84
CA GLY A 18 4.32 15.50 -9.21
C GLY A 18 4.90 16.78 -8.60
N VAL A 19 6.08 17.21 -9.03
CA VAL A 19 6.79 18.39 -8.49
C VAL A 19 6.64 19.57 -9.44
N ARG A 20 5.81 20.55 -9.06
CA ARG A 20 5.56 21.74 -9.89
C ARG A 20 6.67 22.80 -9.85
N ASN A 21 7.55 22.73 -8.86
CA ASN A 21 8.59 23.74 -8.64
C ASN A 21 9.96 23.22 -9.08
N LEU A 22 10.58 23.87 -10.07
CA LEU A 22 11.87 23.46 -10.63
C LEU A 22 12.99 23.44 -9.59
N GLY A 23 13.07 24.45 -8.71
CA GLY A 23 14.08 24.49 -7.66
C GLY A 23 13.91 23.39 -6.62
N ALA A 24 12.67 23.01 -6.31
CA ALA A 24 12.39 21.87 -5.45
C ALA A 24 12.79 20.54 -6.11
N TYR A 25 12.48 20.38 -7.41
CA TYR A 25 12.86 19.20 -8.18
C TYR A 25 14.37 19.05 -8.25
N VAL A 26 15.09 20.10 -8.67
CA VAL A 26 16.56 20.09 -8.78
C VAL A 26 17.22 19.84 -7.43
N ARG A 27 16.76 20.46 -6.32
CA ARG A 27 17.29 20.16 -4.99
C ARG A 27 17.05 18.70 -4.59
N LYS A 28 15.86 18.16 -4.85
CA LYS A 28 15.53 16.76 -4.55
C LYS A 28 16.43 15.81 -5.35
N MET A 29 16.63 16.09 -6.64
CA MET A 29 17.53 15.31 -7.51
C MET A 29 18.99 15.43 -7.08
N ALA A 30 19.45 16.64 -6.73
CA ALA A 30 20.83 16.87 -6.31
C ALA A 30 21.16 16.22 -4.95
N LEU A 31 20.19 16.16 -4.03
CA LEU A 31 20.37 15.55 -2.71
C LEU A 31 20.19 14.03 -2.72
N ASN A 32 19.20 13.52 -3.45
CA ASN A 32 18.79 12.12 -3.35
C ASN A 32 19.16 11.28 -4.58
N GLY A 33 19.54 11.89 -5.70
CA GLY A 33 19.91 11.22 -6.95
C GLY A 33 18.75 10.61 -7.74
N TYR A 34 17.65 10.24 -7.09
CA TYR A 34 16.46 9.64 -7.71
C TYR A 34 15.16 10.13 -7.06
N VAL A 35 14.08 10.14 -7.85
CA VAL A 35 12.72 10.34 -7.37
C VAL A 35 11.88 9.13 -7.75
N LEU A 36 11.52 8.32 -6.75
CA LEU A 36 10.61 7.19 -6.92
C LEU A 36 9.17 7.67 -6.67
N HIS A 37 8.30 7.49 -7.66
CA HIS A 37 6.86 7.57 -7.45
C HIS A 37 6.33 6.15 -7.33
N VAL A 38 5.83 5.77 -6.16
CA VAL A 38 5.30 4.42 -5.90
C VAL A 38 3.79 4.53 -5.72
N ASP A 39 3.05 3.86 -6.59
CA ASP A 39 1.62 3.67 -6.40
C ASP A 39 1.39 2.62 -5.31
N LEU A 40 0.74 3.03 -4.22
CA LEU A 40 0.44 2.19 -3.06
C LEU A 40 -1.06 1.83 -2.97
N SER A 41 -1.81 1.97 -4.06
CA SER A 41 -3.26 1.69 -4.09
C SER A 41 -3.58 0.25 -3.66
N ASP A 42 -2.85 -0.75 -4.17
CA ASP A 42 -3.00 -2.16 -3.79
C ASP A 42 -2.72 -2.39 -2.29
N VAL A 43 -1.72 -1.71 -1.73
CA VAL A 43 -1.38 -1.77 -0.30
C VAL A 43 -2.50 -1.19 0.55
N ARG A 44 -3.12 -0.10 0.07
CA ARG A 44 -4.25 0.53 0.76
C ARG A 44 -5.49 -0.37 0.76
N GLU A 45 -5.76 -1.08 -0.33
CA GLU A 45 -6.83 -2.07 -0.40
C GLU A 45 -6.60 -3.23 0.58
N LEU A 46 -5.37 -3.74 0.65
CA LEU A 46 -4.95 -4.75 1.61
C LEU A 46 -5.17 -4.33 3.06
N VAL A 47 -4.79 -3.10 3.43
CA VAL A 47 -5.04 -2.55 4.77
C VAL A 47 -6.54 -2.48 5.07
N SER A 48 -7.38 -2.16 4.07
CA SER A 48 -8.83 -2.15 4.22
C SER A 48 -9.39 -3.55 4.52
N LEU A 49 -8.94 -4.57 3.77
CA LEU A 49 -9.31 -5.97 4.00
C LEU A 49 -8.86 -6.45 5.38
N GLN A 50 -7.63 -6.11 5.78
CA GLN A 50 -7.10 -6.44 7.10
C GLN A 50 -7.97 -5.82 8.21
N ARG A 51 -8.35 -4.55 8.08
CA ARG A 51 -9.20 -3.88 9.06
C ARG A 51 -10.56 -4.58 9.20
N ARG A 52 -11.14 -5.04 8.09
CA ARG A 52 -12.40 -5.80 8.11
C ARG A 52 -12.23 -7.13 8.87
N CYS A 53 -11.16 -7.87 8.59
CA CYS A 53 -10.84 -9.10 9.32
C CYS A 53 -10.68 -8.85 10.84
N SER A 54 -9.93 -7.81 11.23
CA SER A 54 -9.75 -7.44 12.64
C SER A 54 -11.07 -7.08 13.33
N ASN A 55 -11.95 -6.36 12.63
CA ASN A 55 -13.26 -6.00 13.17
C ASN A 55 -14.14 -7.24 13.38
N ASN A 56 -14.18 -8.17 12.42
CA ASN A 56 -14.94 -9.41 12.57
C ASN A 56 -14.39 -10.29 13.70
N LEU A 57 -13.06 -10.39 13.83
CA LEU A 57 -12.43 -11.11 14.94
C LEU A 57 -12.82 -10.49 16.29
N ASN A 58 -12.84 -9.16 16.38
CA ASN A 58 -13.25 -8.46 17.59
C ASN A 58 -14.73 -8.71 17.93
N GLN A 59 -15.62 -8.79 16.92
CA GLN A 59 -17.02 -9.15 17.13
C GLN A 59 -17.15 -10.56 17.71
N VAL A 60 -16.44 -11.54 17.13
CA VAL A 60 -16.39 -12.92 17.64
C VAL A 60 -15.90 -12.97 19.09
N ALA A 61 -14.86 -12.20 19.42
CA ALA A 61 -14.31 -12.13 20.77
C ALA A 61 -15.32 -11.52 21.77
N ILE A 62 -15.98 -10.42 21.40
CA ILE A 62 -17.04 -9.82 22.22
C ILE A 62 -18.18 -10.82 22.45
N GLN A 63 -18.64 -11.50 21.39
CA GLN A 63 -19.71 -12.49 21.47
C GLN A 63 -19.36 -13.64 22.41
N ALA A 64 -18.15 -14.21 22.26
CA ALA A 64 -17.65 -15.27 23.13
C ALA A 64 -17.60 -14.82 24.60
N ASN A 65 -17.08 -13.62 24.86
CA ASN A 65 -16.93 -13.08 26.21
C ASN A 65 -18.26 -12.69 26.86
N THR A 66 -19.22 -12.20 26.07
CA THR A 66 -20.50 -11.70 26.59
C THR A 66 -21.50 -12.82 26.80
N TYR A 67 -21.55 -13.79 25.89
CA TYR A 67 -22.60 -14.81 25.87
C TYR A 67 -22.10 -16.23 26.15
N GLY A 68 -20.80 -16.42 26.35
CA GLY A 68 -20.20 -17.73 26.67
C GLY A 68 -20.18 -18.72 25.50
N GLY A 69 -20.51 -18.28 24.28
CA GLY A 69 -20.58 -19.12 23.09
C GLY A 69 -20.48 -18.28 21.82
N ILE A 70 -20.06 -18.93 20.72
CA ILE A 70 -19.86 -18.29 19.41
C ILE A 70 -20.85 -18.89 18.42
N TYR A 71 -21.56 -18.04 17.67
CA TYR A 71 -22.40 -18.54 16.59
C TYR A 71 -21.54 -19.06 15.44
N PRO A 72 -21.85 -20.24 14.87
CA PRO A 72 -21.11 -20.78 13.72
C PRO A 72 -20.98 -19.79 12.55
N GLU A 73 -21.95 -18.90 12.39
CA GLU A 73 -21.97 -17.96 11.27
C GLU A 73 -20.98 -16.80 11.43
N GLU A 74 -20.64 -16.41 12.66
CA GLU A 74 -19.57 -15.44 12.89
C GLU A 74 -18.19 -16.07 12.59
N ILE A 75 -18.02 -17.37 12.92
CA ILE A 75 -16.81 -18.11 12.56
C ILE A 75 -16.68 -18.23 11.03
N LYS A 76 -17.78 -18.55 10.32
CA LYS A 76 -17.77 -18.60 8.85
C LYS A 76 -17.49 -17.24 8.23
N ALA A 77 -18.03 -16.16 8.79
CA ALA A 77 -17.75 -14.80 8.32
C ALA A 77 -16.28 -14.43 8.50
N LEU A 78 -15.69 -14.76 9.65
CA LEU A 78 -14.27 -14.57 9.92
C LEU A 78 -13.38 -15.38 8.97
N GLN A 79 -13.70 -16.66 8.74
CA GLN A 79 -12.98 -17.53 7.80
C GLN A 79 -12.99 -16.96 6.38
N ARG A 80 -14.16 -16.54 5.89
CA ARG A 80 -14.30 -15.95 4.55
C ARG A 80 -13.48 -14.67 4.38
N ASP A 81 -13.49 -13.80 5.38
CA ASP A 81 -12.72 -12.56 5.32
C ASP A 81 -11.21 -12.83 5.39
N TYR A 82 -10.79 -13.81 6.18
CA TYR A 82 -9.39 -14.23 6.24
C TYR A 82 -8.91 -14.83 4.91
N GLU A 83 -9.71 -15.68 4.27
CA GLU A 83 -9.43 -16.22 2.92
C GLU A 83 -9.30 -15.10 1.89
N THR A 84 -10.17 -14.08 1.97
CA THR A 84 -10.14 -12.92 1.06
C THR A 84 -8.90 -12.05 1.27
N LEU A 85 -8.38 -11.97 2.50
CA LEU A 85 -7.16 -11.22 2.82
C LEU A 85 -5.89 -11.97 2.41
N TRP A 86 -5.84 -13.29 2.60
CA TRP A 86 -4.61 -14.07 2.52
C TRP A 86 -3.98 -14.09 1.12
N GLY A 87 -4.79 -14.24 0.07
CA GLY A 87 -4.31 -14.28 -1.31
C GLY A 87 -3.56 -12.99 -1.70
N PRO A 88 -4.22 -11.82 -1.66
CA PRO A 88 -3.59 -10.54 -1.96
C PRO A 88 -2.36 -10.24 -1.08
N LEU A 89 -2.39 -10.62 0.20
CA LEU A 89 -1.27 -10.40 1.12
C LEU A 89 -0.05 -11.25 0.73
N SER A 90 -0.28 -12.52 0.37
CA SER A 90 0.78 -13.43 -0.10
C SER A 90 1.44 -12.88 -1.37
N ASP A 91 0.64 -12.36 -2.30
CA ASP A 91 1.17 -11.82 -3.55
C ASP A 91 1.95 -10.52 -3.34
N LEU A 92 1.51 -9.64 -2.43
CA LEU A 92 2.29 -8.46 -2.02
C LEU A 92 3.64 -8.87 -1.41
N LEU A 93 3.65 -9.85 -0.49
CA LEU A 93 4.88 -10.30 0.16
C LEU A 93 5.89 -10.91 -0.84
N LYS A 94 5.42 -11.67 -1.84
CA LYS A 94 6.28 -12.18 -2.93
C LYS A 94 6.87 -11.06 -3.78
N LYS A 95 6.08 -10.04 -4.10
CA LYS A 95 6.55 -8.87 -4.85
C LYS A 95 7.60 -8.09 -4.06
N LEU A 96 7.36 -7.89 -2.76
CA LEU A 96 8.31 -7.18 -1.89
C LEU A 96 9.61 -7.96 -1.68
N SER A 97 9.56 -9.29 -1.53
CA SER A 97 10.79 -10.09 -1.39
C SER A 97 11.67 -9.98 -2.64
N ALA A 98 11.07 -10.00 -3.83
CA ALA A 98 11.79 -9.83 -5.09
C ALA A 98 12.48 -8.46 -5.23
N VAL A 99 11.94 -7.42 -4.59
CA VAL A 99 12.54 -6.06 -4.59
C VAL A 99 13.68 -5.94 -3.59
N VAL A 100 13.62 -6.65 -2.46
CA VAL A 100 14.62 -6.58 -1.38
C VAL A 100 15.83 -7.50 -1.62
N GLU A 101 15.70 -8.50 -2.49
CA GLU A 101 16.80 -9.40 -2.90
C GLU A 101 17.74 -8.80 -3.97
N LEU A 102 17.44 -7.60 -4.50
CA LEU A 102 18.27 -6.84 -5.44
C LEU A 102 19.20 -5.85 -4.74
#